data_AF-A0A968I3W6-F1
#
_entry.id   AF-A0A968I3W6-F1
#
_cell.length_a   1.000
_cell.length_b   1.000
_cell.length_c   1.000
_cell.angle_alpha   90.00
_cell.angle_beta   90.00
_cell.angle_gamma   90.00
#
_symmetry.space_group_name_H-M   'P 1'
#
loop_
_entity.id
_entity.type
_entity.pdbx_description
1 polymer ?
#
loop_
_entity_poly.entity_id
_entity_poly.type
_entity_poly.pdbx_seq_one_letter_code
_entity_poly.pdbx_strand_id
1 'polypeptide(L)'
;MSVHIFGVRHHGPGSARSLEAALNALKPDCVLIEGPPDANSVIEFAGSLEMKPPVALLVYASDDPSRSVFYPFASFSPEWVAIRLALKKKIPVRFMDLPQAHQLLPDPSPTETEPMLEADPDAQTVGARLELPALQENDDPAMDPLGFLARVAGFSDGERYWEFLVESRSGTQEVFPGIFEVMRALRDESLRLAGQRLEAASADVVRESRREAFMRQTIREAIAAGHQNIAVVCGAWHAPMLEVTSASVPSAKDDASTLKGLDKAKVTATWVPWSHGLLARSSGYGAAFTFATRGLCRTLRSGRRPRLHRRWLFCRVARCSLSSFTGRHHRRTALCCPS
;
A
#
# COMPACT_ATOMS: atom_id res chain seq x y z
N MET A 1 7.89 25.17 6.31
CA MET A 1 7.04 23.99 6.26
C MET A 1 7.58 22.97 5.26
N SER A 2 7.81 21.74 5.70
CA SER A 2 8.17 20.59 4.86
C SER A 2 7.25 19.38 5.15
N VAL A 3 6.85 18.69 4.08
CA VAL A 3 6.09 17.43 4.15
C VAL A 3 6.99 16.32 3.59
N HIS A 4 7.22 15.28 4.38
CA HIS A 4 8.08 14.15 4.04
C HIS A 4 7.23 12.89 3.88
N ILE A 5 7.17 12.36 2.66
CA ILE A 5 6.31 11.22 2.33
C ILE A 5 7.14 9.95 2.27
N PHE A 6 6.77 8.97 3.09
CA PHE A 6 7.40 7.68 3.22
C PHE A 6 6.47 6.60 2.64
N GLY A 7 6.67 6.31 1.36
CA GLY A 7 6.02 5.18 0.69
C GLY A 7 6.55 3.85 1.22
N VAL A 8 5.70 3.06 1.84
CA VAL A 8 6.05 1.80 2.49
C VAL A 8 5.27 0.62 1.94
N ARG A 9 5.76 -0.57 2.26
CA ARG A 9 4.96 -1.78 2.29
C ARG A 9 4.53 -2.03 3.74
N HIS A 10 3.24 -2.27 3.97
CA HIS A 10 2.62 -2.36 5.30
C HIS A 10 3.22 -3.44 6.23
N HIS A 11 3.96 -4.40 5.68
CA HIS A 11 4.55 -5.53 6.38
C HIS A 11 6.00 -5.81 5.92
N GLY A 12 6.87 -4.79 5.94
CA GLY A 12 8.27 -4.89 5.51
C GLY A 12 9.27 -4.63 6.66
N PRO A 13 10.08 -5.62 7.11
CA PRO A 13 11.02 -5.43 8.22
C PRO A 13 12.16 -4.45 7.93
N GLY A 14 12.66 -4.41 6.70
CA GLY A 14 13.60 -3.41 6.19
C GLY A 14 12.97 -2.05 5.99
N SER A 15 11.74 -1.97 5.46
CA SER A 15 10.97 -0.71 5.44
C SER A 15 10.77 -0.15 6.85
N ALA A 16 10.43 -0.98 7.84
CA ALA A 16 10.22 -0.56 9.21
C ALA A 16 11.49 -0.01 9.86
N ARG A 17 12.64 -0.68 9.68
CA ARG A 17 13.95 -0.19 10.15
C ARG A 17 14.36 1.11 9.48
N SER A 18 14.18 1.20 8.17
CA SER A 18 14.52 2.41 7.40
C SER A 18 13.65 3.59 7.80
N LEU A 19 12.36 3.34 8.03
CA LEU A 19 11.42 4.36 8.49
C LEU A 19 11.76 4.84 9.90
N GLU A 20 12.07 3.93 10.83
CA GLU A 20 12.51 4.29 12.18
C GLU A 20 13.74 5.21 12.14
N ALA A 21 14.74 4.85 11.32
CA ALA A 21 15.94 5.66 11.15
C ALA A 21 15.63 7.03 10.53
N ALA A 22 14.75 7.08 9.52
CA ALA A 22 14.34 8.32 8.88
C ALA A 22 13.58 9.24 9.83
N LEU A 23 12.61 8.74 10.59
CA LEU A 23 11.84 9.52 11.57
C LEU A 23 12.73 10.04 12.71
N ASN A 24 13.71 9.25 13.16
CA ASN A 24 14.66 9.69 14.18
C ASN A 24 15.58 10.83 13.70
N ALA A 25 16.00 10.80 12.43
CA ALA A 25 16.79 11.87 11.83
C ALA A 25 15.93 13.11 11.54
N LEU A 26 14.74 12.90 10.97
CA LEU A 26 13.82 13.95 10.56
C LEU A 26 13.29 14.76 11.74
N LYS A 27 12.99 14.10 12.87
CA LYS A 27 12.36 14.71 14.05
C LYS A 27 11.08 15.50 13.68
N PRO A 28 10.06 14.83 13.12
CA PRO A 28 8.84 15.50 12.73
C PRO A 28 8.09 16.06 13.95
N ASP A 29 7.31 17.11 13.72
CA ASP A 29 6.39 17.69 14.72
C ASP A 29 4.94 17.21 14.54
N CYS A 30 4.68 16.40 13.50
CA CYS A 30 3.43 15.67 13.29
C CYS A 30 3.69 14.43 12.43
N VAL A 31 3.03 13.32 12.77
CA VAL A 31 3.07 12.06 11.99
C VAL A 31 1.67 11.69 11.51
N LEU A 32 1.50 11.53 10.21
CA LEU A 32 0.25 11.10 9.57
C LEU A 32 0.42 9.68 9.02
N ILE A 33 -0.50 8.78 9.34
CA ILE A 33 -0.42 7.36 8.99
C ILE A 33 -1.61 6.97 8.11
N GLU A 34 -1.36 6.26 7.01
CA GLU A 34 -2.43 5.59 6.26
C GLU A 34 -3.13 4.56 7.15
N GLY A 35 -4.38 4.85 7.46
CA GLY A 35 -5.27 4.06 8.29
C GLY A 35 -6.56 4.83 8.53
N PRO A 36 -7.58 4.20 9.13
CA PRO A 36 -8.90 4.79 9.24
C PRO A 36 -8.93 5.86 10.35
N PRO A 37 -9.30 7.11 10.07
CA PRO A 37 -9.42 8.17 11.08
C PRO A 37 -10.48 7.87 12.14
N ASP A 38 -11.42 6.95 11.88
CA ASP A 38 -12.39 6.44 12.85
C ASP A 38 -11.71 5.81 14.08
N ALA A 39 -10.44 5.40 13.94
CA ALA A 39 -9.64 4.81 15.01
C ALA A 39 -8.71 5.78 15.73
N ASN A 40 -8.77 7.08 15.44
CA ASN A 40 -7.91 8.07 16.10
C ASN A 40 -8.09 8.10 17.62
N SER A 41 -9.29 7.82 18.13
CA SER A 41 -9.56 7.77 19.58
C SER A 41 -8.89 6.59 20.29
N VAL A 42 -8.52 5.53 19.56
CA VAL A 42 -7.88 4.33 20.14
C VAL A 42 -6.39 4.23 19.81
N ILE A 43 -5.82 5.20 19.08
CA ILE A 43 -4.41 5.14 18.66
C ILE A 43 -3.43 5.14 19.84
N GLU A 44 -3.78 5.80 20.95
CA GLU A 44 -2.92 5.92 22.14
C GLU A 44 -2.65 4.57 22.82
N PHE A 45 -3.57 3.61 22.72
CA PHE A 45 -3.39 2.27 23.29
C PHE A 45 -2.22 1.52 22.66
N ALA A 46 -1.88 1.85 21.40
CA ALA A 46 -0.69 1.33 20.74
C ALA A 46 0.59 1.68 21.52
N GLY A 47 0.59 2.71 22.36
CA GLY A 47 1.71 3.11 23.22
C GLY A 47 1.92 2.23 24.47
N SER A 48 0.93 1.41 24.86
CA SER A 48 1.04 0.53 26.03
C SER A 48 2.17 -0.51 25.89
N LEU A 49 2.90 -0.79 26.97
CA LEU A 49 3.91 -1.86 26.99
C LEU A 49 3.30 -3.27 26.92
N GLU A 50 2.02 -3.40 27.27
CA GLU A 50 1.28 -4.65 27.22
C GLU A 50 0.75 -4.94 25.82
N MET A 51 0.62 -3.92 24.96
CA MET A 51 0.16 -4.09 23.59
C MET A 51 1.29 -4.63 22.70
N LYS A 52 1.36 -5.96 22.61
CA LYS A 52 2.39 -6.70 21.85
C LYS A 52 1.80 -7.23 20.54
N PRO A 53 2.29 -6.78 19.36
CA PRO A 53 1.84 -7.32 18.08
C PRO A 53 2.21 -8.80 17.92
N PRO A 54 1.45 -9.59 17.13
CA PRO A 54 0.41 -9.12 16.21
C PRO A 54 -0.88 -8.68 16.91
N VAL A 55 -1.36 -7.51 16.51
CA VAL A 55 -2.66 -6.96 16.88
C VAL A 55 -3.34 -6.47 15.61
N ALA A 56 -4.65 -6.34 15.61
CA ALA A 56 -5.37 -5.69 14.52
C ALA A 56 -6.20 -4.56 15.08
N LEU A 57 -6.26 -3.47 14.33
CA LEU A 57 -7.27 -2.46 14.53
C LEU A 57 -8.52 -2.93 13.78
N LEU A 58 -9.61 -3.09 14.52
CA LEU A 58 -10.92 -3.49 14.03
C LEU A 58 -11.81 -2.26 13.94
N VAL A 59 -12.40 -2.02 12.76
CA VAL A 59 -13.46 -1.03 12.59
C VAL A 59 -14.71 -1.75 12.07
N TYR A 60 -15.85 -1.51 12.71
CA TYR A 60 -17.11 -2.19 12.39
C TYR A 60 -18.30 -1.23 12.43
N ALA A 61 -19.33 -1.53 11.64
CA ALA A 61 -20.59 -0.80 11.68
C ALA A 61 -21.31 -1.09 13.02
N SER A 62 -21.76 -0.05 13.71
CA SER A 62 -22.26 -0.15 15.09
C SER A 62 -23.64 -0.80 15.17
N ASP A 63 -24.39 -0.75 14.07
CA ASP A 63 -25.70 -1.38 13.89
C ASP A 63 -25.60 -2.84 13.40
N ASP A 64 -24.50 -3.20 12.73
CA ASP A 64 -24.23 -4.55 12.25
C ASP A 64 -22.71 -4.85 12.27
N PRO A 65 -22.22 -5.47 13.37
CA PRO A 65 -20.79 -5.77 13.52
C PRO A 65 -20.23 -6.77 12.50
N SER A 66 -21.07 -7.48 11.73
CA SER A 66 -20.59 -8.38 10.67
C SER A 66 -19.92 -7.60 9.53
N ARG A 67 -20.38 -6.35 9.29
CA ARG A 67 -19.73 -5.39 8.40
C ARG A 67 -18.55 -4.75 9.11
N SER A 68 -17.38 -5.35 8.91
CA SER A 68 -16.15 -4.96 9.59
C SER A 68 -14.92 -5.10 8.70
N VAL A 69 -13.87 -4.38 9.08
CA VAL A 69 -12.56 -4.45 8.45
C VAL A 69 -11.46 -4.56 9.51
N PHE A 70 -10.43 -5.32 9.19
CA PHE A 70 -9.27 -5.52 10.05
C PHE A 70 -8.02 -4.93 9.41
N TYR A 71 -7.31 -4.13 10.20
CA TYR A 71 -6.02 -3.54 9.86
C TYR A 71 -4.94 -4.22 10.73
N PRO A 72 -4.32 -5.30 10.22
CA PRO A 72 -3.31 -6.01 10.98
C PRO A 72 -2.03 -5.19 11.14
N PHE A 73 -1.43 -5.26 12.32
CA PHE A 73 -0.11 -4.71 12.64
C PHE A 73 0.80 -5.78 13.21
N ALA A 74 2.02 -5.83 12.70
CA ALA A 74 3.10 -6.64 13.22
C ALA A 74 4.21 -5.76 13.81
N SER A 75 5.14 -6.35 14.57
CA SER A 75 6.33 -5.62 15.05
C SER A 75 7.21 -5.07 13.91
N PHE A 76 7.01 -5.56 12.70
CA PHE A 76 7.70 -5.16 11.47
C PHE A 76 6.80 -4.37 10.51
N SER A 77 5.63 -3.91 10.95
CA SER A 77 4.83 -2.95 10.20
C SER A 77 5.44 -1.55 10.35
N PRO A 78 5.81 -0.86 9.25
CA PRO A 78 6.35 0.50 9.33
C PRO A 78 5.41 1.48 10.04
N GLU A 79 4.10 1.36 9.81
CA GLU A 79 3.04 2.14 10.44
C GLU A 79 3.04 1.93 11.96
N TRP A 80 3.13 0.67 12.42
CA TRP A 80 3.23 0.34 13.85
C TRP A 80 4.46 1.01 14.48
N VAL A 81 5.62 0.93 13.80
CA VAL A 81 6.86 1.55 14.26
C VAL A 81 6.71 3.08 14.35
N ALA A 82 6.09 3.71 13.35
CA ALA A 82 5.86 5.14 13.33
C ALA A 82 4.93 5.60 14.48
N ILE A 83 3.81 4.89 14.70
CA ILE A 83 2.89 5.17 15.82
C ILE A 83 3.62 5.07 17.16
N ARG A 84 4.32 3.96 17.41
CA ARG A 84 5.08 3.74 18.65
C ARG A 84 6.13 4.82 18.89
N LEU A 85 6.87 5.22 17.86
CA LEU A 85 7.89 6.24 17.94
C LEU A 85 7.27 7.61 18.25
N ALA A 86 6.20 7.98 17.55
CA ALA A 86 5.52 9.25 17.76
C ALA A 86 4.96 9.36 19.19
N LEU A 87 4.24 8.34 19.66
CA LEU A 87 3.70 8.29 21.03
C LEU A 87 4.81 8.37 22.08
N LYS A 88 5.91 7.61 21.92
CA LYS A 88 7.06 7.65 22.83
C LYS A 88 7.70 9.04 22.91
N LYS A 89 7.74 9.76 21.79
CA LYS A 89 8.32 11.12 21.71
C LYS A 89 7.30 12.23 21.96
N LYS A 90 6.03 11.89 22.24
CA LYS A 90 4.92 12.84 22.37
C LYS A 90 4.72 13.72 21.13
N ILE A 91 5.02 13.17 19.95
CA ILE A 91 4.72 13.80 18.67
C ILE A 91 3.26 13.49 18.33
N PRO A 92 2.43 14.49 17.96
CA PRO A 92 1.08 14.26 17.46
C PRO A 92 1.06 13.21 16.34
N VAL A 93 0.22 12.19 16.50
CA VAL A 93 0.05 11.13 15.50
C VAL A 93 -1.44 10.90 15.24
N ARG A 94 -1.81 10.78 13.97
CA ARG A 94 -3.19 10.49 13.56
C ARG A 94 -3.24 9.72 12.24
N PHE A 95 -4.32 8.99 12.06
CA PHE A 95 -4.72 8.34 10.82
C PHE A 95 -5.29 9.34 9.82
N MET A 96 -5.06 9.11 8.52
CA MET A 96 -5.37 10.06 7.45
C MET A 96 -6.04 9.46 6.20
N ASP A 97 -6.51 8.21 6.23
CA ASP A 97 -7.18 7.58 5.07
C ASP A 97 -8.69 7.88 5.03
N LEU A 98 -9.39 7.46 3.97
CA LEU A 98 -10.84 7.57 3.88
C LEU A 98 -11.50 6.87 5.10
N PRO A 99 -12.38 7.57 5.85
CA PRO A 99 -13.11 6.95 6.95
C PRO A 99 -13.87 5.69 6.51
N GLN A 100 -13.85 4.67 7.36
CA GLN A 100 -14.66 3.47 7.18
C GLN A 100 -16.15 3.77 7.34
N ALA A 101 -16.53 4.87 8.00
CA ALA A 101 -17.90 5.38 7.98
C ALA A 101 -18.45 5.58 6.55
N HIS A 102 -17.60 5.86 5.56
CA HIS A 102 -17.99 6.04 4.16
C HIS A 102 -17.92 4.76 3.32
N GLN A 103 -17.47 3.65 3.91
CA GLN A 103 -17.16 2.41 3.21
C GLN A 103 -17.99 1.24 3.74
N LEU A 104 -18.31 1.23 5.04
CA LEU A 104 -19.15 0.22 5.70
C LEU A 104 -20.63 0.60 5.64
N LEU A 105 -21.13 0.92 4.45
CA LEU A 105 -22.55 1.19 4.22
C LEU A 105 -23.35 -0.11 4.13
N PRO A 106 -24.66 -0.10 4.44
CA PRO A 106 -25.50 -1.28 4.26
C PRO A 106 -25.65 -1.59 2.78
N ASP A 107 -25.73 -2.87 2.41
CA ASP A 107 -26.11 -3.23 1.05
C ASP A 107 -27.56 -2.77 0.80
N PRO A 108 -27.85 -2.16 -0.36
CA PRO A 108 -29.16 -1.57 -0.65
C PRO A 108 -30.32 -2.58 -0.80
N SER A 109 -30.12 -3.88 -0.57
CA SER A 109 -31.19 -4.89 -0.47
C SER A 109 -30.72 -6.18 0.24
N PRO A 110 -31.55 -6.83 1.07
CA PRO A 110 -31.31 -8.21 1.46
C PRO A 110 -31.66 -9.10 0.25
N THR A 111 -30.67 -9.41 -0.59
CA THR A 111 -30.83 -10.56 -1.48
C THR A 111 -30.82 -11.79 -0.59
N GLU A 112 -31.89 -12.58 -0.69
CA GLU A 112 -32.11 -13.82 0.04
C GLU A 112 -30.81 -14.61 0.17
N THR A 113 -30.43 -14.92 1.40
CA THR A 113 -29.38 -15.87 1.77
C THR A 113 -29.44 -17.09 0.85
N GLU A 114 -28.49 -17.21 -0.07
CA GLU A 114 -28.14 -18.53 -0.59
C GLU A 114 -27.81 -19.40 0.64
N PRO A 115 -28.45 -20.58 0.80
CA PRO A 115 -28.24 -21.39 1.98
C PRO A 115 -26.75 -21.75 2.07
N MET A 116 -26.15 -21.41 3.21
CA MET A 116 -24.90 -22.00 3.66
C MET A 116 -25.07 -23.52 3.60
N LEU A 117 -24.41 -24.16 2.64
CA LEU A 117 -24.25 -25.61 2.64
C LEU A 117 -23.65 -26.01 3.98
N GLU A 118 -24.44 -26.74 4.78
CA GLU A 118 -23.99 -27.37 6.01
C GLU A 118 -22.77 -28.23 5.69
N ALA A 119 -21.68 -28.01 6.41
CA ALA A 119 -20.48 -28.82 6.28
C ALA A 119 -20.78 -30.23 6.81
N ASP A 120 -20.93 -31.18 5.90
CA ASP A 120 -20.95 -32.61 6.19
C ASP A 120 -19.63 -33.02 6.89
N PRO A 121 -19.67 -33.55 8.12
CA PRO A 121 -18.46 -33.87 8.87
C PRO A 121 -17.68 -35.10 8.35
N ASP A 122 -18.17 -35.84 7.35
CA ASP A 122 -17.64 -37.18 7.05
C ASP A 122 -17.19 -37.45 5.59
N ALA A 123 -16.88 -36.41 4.80
CA ALA A 123 -16.32 -36.61 3.46
C ALA A 123 -14.78 -36.82 3.48
N GLN A 124 -14.36 -38.08 3.63
CA GLN A 124 -12.97 -38.50 3.45
C GLN A 124 -12.49 -38.38 1.99
N THR A 125 -11.41 -37.61 1.83
CA THR A 125 -10.30 -37.68 0.84
C THR A 125 -10.58 -38.26 -0.57
N VAL A 126 -10.65 -37.38 -1.57
CA VAL A 126 -10.08 -37.61 -2.91
C VAL A 126 -9.45 -36.32 -3.42
N GLY A 127 -8.22 -36.42 -3.93
CA GLY A 127 -7.30 -35.31 -4.16
C GLY A 127 -7.83 -34.23 -5.12
N ALA A 128 -8.15 -33.06 -4.57
CA ALA A 128 -8.30 -31.84 -5.35
C ALA A 128 -6.91 -31.31 -5.70
N ARG A 129 -6.48 -31.57 -6.94
CA ARG A 129 -5.40 -30.86 -7.61
C ARG A 129 -5.60 -29.36 -7.37
N LEU A 130 -4.64 -28.71 -6.73
CA LEU A 130 -4.52 -27.25 -6.68
C LEU A 130 -4.39 -26.77 -8.12
N GLU A 131 -5.50 -26.53 -8.80
CA GLU A 131 -5.53 -25.65 -9.95
C GLU A 131 -5.29 -24.24 -9.40
N LEU A 132 -4.02 -23.85 -9.42
CA LEU A 132 -3.63 -22.45 -9.35
C LEU A 132 -4.49 -21.72 -10.39
N PRO A 133 -5.18 -20.61 -10.03
CA PRO A 133 -5.86 -19.81 -11.02
C PRO A 133 -4.85 -19.48 -12.11
N ALA A 134 -5.20 -19.72 -13.37
CA ALA A 134 -4.41 -19.22 -14.49
C ALA A 134 -4.16 -17.74 -14.22
N LEU A 135 -2.88 -17.34 -14.12
CA LEU A 135 -2.50 -15.95 -13.98
C LEU A 135 -3.11 -15.21 -15.18
N GLN A 136 -4.23 -14.53 -14.99
CA GLN A 136 -4.68 -13.56 -15.96
C GLN A 136 -3.55 -12.52 -16.03
N GLU A 137 -2.85 -12.49 -17.15
CA GLU A 137 -1.77 -11.55 -17.43
C GLU A 137 -2.36 -10.15 -17.55
N ASN A 138 -2.62 -9.52 -16.40
CA ASN A 138 -3.05 -8.14 -16.35
C ASN A 138 -1.79 -7.26 -16.26
N ASP A 139 -1.52 -6.55 -17.34
CA ASP A 139 -0.34 -5.68 -17.48
C ASP A 139 -0.57 -4.26 -16.97
N ASP A 140 -1.68 -3.99 -16.28
CA ASP A 140 -1.91 -2.69 -15.67
C ASP A 140 -1.16 -2.53 -14.35
N PRO A 141 -0.22 -1.56 -14.24
CA PRO A 141 0.47 -1.29 -12.99
C PRO A 141 -0.43 -0.85 -11.84
N ALA A 142 -1.66 -0.37 -12.08
CA ALA A 142 -2.57 -0.01 -10.99
C ALA A 142 -3.07 -1.22 -10.20
N MET A 143 -3.15 -2.39 -10.83
CA MET A 143 -3.64 -3.62 -10.19
C MET A 143 -2.54 -4.34 -9.41
N ASP A 144 -1.34 -4.44 -9.99
CA ASP A 144 -0.17 -5.03 -9.33
C ASP A 144 1.12 -4.27 -9.70
N PRO A 145 1.39 -3.13 -9.05
CA PRO A 145 2.55 -2.31 -9.35
C PRO A 145 3.87 -3.07 -9.15
N LEU A 146 3.94 -3.90 -8.11
CA LEU A 146 5.14 -4.65 -7.76
C LEU A 146 5.38 -5.83 -8.69
N GLY A 147 4.33 -6.57 -9.06
CA GLY A 147 4.43 -7.64 -10.03
C GLY A 147 4.78 -7.12 -11.42
N PHE A 148 4.22 -5.98 -11.84
CA PHE A 148 4.62 -5.34 -13.10
C PHE A 148 6.12 -5.01 -13.13
N LEU A 149 6.64 -4.37 -12.06
CA LEU A 149 8.07 -4.08 -11.94
C LEU A 149 8.93 -5.33 -11.93
N ALA A 150 8.50 -6.37 -11.21
CA ALA A 150 9.22 -7.63 -11.16
C ALA A 150 9.39 -8.21 -12.56
N ARG A 151 8.32 -8.26 -13.36
CA ARG A 151 8.38 -8.77 -14.74
C ARG A 151 9.35 -7.97 -15.60
N VAL A 152 9.27 -6.64 -15.58
CA VAL A 152 10.19 -5.75 -16.31
C VAL A 152 11.64 -5.96 -15.86
N ALA A 153 11.86 -6.22 -14.57
CA ALA A 153 13.19 -6.45 -14.00
C ALA A 153 13.69 -7.90 -14.14
N GLY A 154 12.91 -8.82 -14.72
CA GLY A 154 13.26 -10.23 -14.89
C GLY A 154 13.12 -11.08 -13.61
N PHE A 155 12.32 -10.62 -12.65
CA PHE A 155 11.97 -11.37 -11.44
C PHE A 155 10.69 -12.17 -11.64
N SER A 156 10.58 -13.31 -10.93
CA SER A 156 9.41 -14.20 -10.98
C SER A 156 8.15 -13.62 -10.33
N ASP A 157 8.32 -12.70 -9.37
CA ASP A 157 7.23 -12.14 -8.58
C ASP A 157 7.65 -10.81 -7.91
N GLY A 158 6.65 -9.95 -7.64
CA GLY A 158 6.81 -8.64 -6.99
C GLY A 158 7.43 -8.72 -5.61
N GLU A 159 7.17 -9.82 -4.89
CA GLU A 159 7.64 -10.06 -3.54
C GLU A 159 9.17 -10.22 -3.49
N ARG A 160 9.74 -11.06 -4.35
CA ARG A 160 11.20 -11.22 -4.48
C ARG A 160 11.88 -9.97 -4.97
N TYR A 161 11.25 -9.23 -5.89
CA TYR A 161 11.77 -7.95 -6.36
C TYR A 161 11.88 -6.94 -5.21
N TRP A 162 10.82 -6.79 -4.42
CA TRP A 162 10.78 -5.90 -3.27
C TRP A 162 11.76 -6.33 -2.16
N GLU A 163 11.80 -7.62 -1.82
CA GLU A 163 12.74 -8.18 -0.84
C GLU A 163 14.19 -7.86 -1.24
N PHE A 164 14.52 -8.05 -2.52
CA PHE A 164 15.87 -7.81 -3.03
C PHE A 164 16.24 -6.32 -3.00
N LEU A 165 15.35 -5.43 -3.45
CA LEU A 165 15.68 -4.01 -3.61
C LEU A 165 15.49 -3.16 -2.37
N VAL A 166 14.52 -3.49 -1.51
CA VAL A 166 14.13 -2.66 -0.37
C VAL A 166 14.51 -3.35 0.93
N GLU A 167 14.04 -4.59 1.15
CA GLU A 167 14.15 -5.24 2.46
C GLU A 167 15.58 -5.69 2.80
N SER A 168 16.37 -6.06 1.78
CA SER A 168 17.78 -6.43 1.94
C SER A 168 18.72 -5.24 2.16
N ARG A 169 18.28 -4.02 1.81
CA ARG A 169 19.09 -2.81 1.97
C ARG A 169 19.03 -2.35 3.43
N SER A 170 20.19 -2.34 4.09
CA SER A 170 20.30 -1.84 5.46
C SER A 170 20.64 -0.35 5.46
N GLY A 171 19.86 0.45 6.18
CA GLY A 171 20.28 1.75 6.71
C GLY A 171 20.37 2.92 5.73
N THR A 172 19.70 2.88 4.58
CA THR A 172 19.71 4.00 3.63
C THR A 172 18.35 4.71 3.61
N GLN A 173 18.27 5.90 4.19
CA GLN A 173 17.10 6.80 4.09
C GLN A 173 16.74 7.11 2.62
N GLU A 174 17.73 6.99 1.71
CA GLU A 174 17.59 7.12 0.25
C GLU A 174 16.62 6.12 -0.40
N VAL A 175 16.13 5.11 0.35
CA VAL A 175 15.18 4.14 -0.21
C VAL A 175 13.83 4.76 -0.57
N PHE A 176 13.36 5.74 0.22
CA PHE A 176 12.04 6.33 0.03
C PHE A 176 11.94 7.24 -1.22
N PRO A 177 12.90 8.14 -1.50
CA PRO A 177 12.91 8.87 -2.77
C PRO A 177 12.92 7.94 -4.00
N GLY A 178 13.69 6.86 -3.95
CA GLY A 178 13.73 5.88 -5.04
C GLY A 178 12.39 5.14 -5.23
N ILE A 179 11.73 4.75 -4.13
CA ILE A 179 10.37 4.16 -4.19
C ILE A 179 9.39 5.17 -4.78
N PHE A 180 9.44 6.43 -4.34
CA PHE A 180 8.57 7.50 -4.83
C PHE A 180 8.69 7.69 -6.35
N GLU A 181 9.93 7.78 -6.88
CA GLU A 181 10.18 7.94 -8.31
C GLU A 181 9.63 6.76 -9.13
N VAL A 182 9.84 5.54 -8.65
CA VAL A 182 9.35 4.33 -9.30
C VAL A 182 7.82 4.29 -9.32
N MET A 183 7.18 4.57 -8.19
CA MET A 183 5.71 4.57 -8.09
C MET A 183 5.09 5.65 -8.96
N ARG A 184 5.70 6.85 -9.04
CA ARG A 184 5.28 7.90 -9.96
C ARG A 184 5.32 7.44 -11.42
N ALA A 185 6.44 6.82 -11.83
CA ALA A 185 6.57 6.32 -13.20
C ALA A 185 5.54 5.23 -13.54
N LEU A 186 5.23 4.34 -12.59
CA LEU A 186 4.19 3.33 -12.78
C LEU A 186 2.79 3.94 -12.92
N ARG A 187 2.50 4.99 -12.16
CA ARG A 187 1.21 5.69 -12.26
C ARG A 187 1.06 6.38 -13.61
N ASP A 188 2.11 7.05 -14.08
CA ASP A 188 2.13 7.68 -15.41
C ASP A 188 1.87 6.63 -16.52
N GLU A 189 2.47 5.44 -16.38
CA GLU A 189 2.25 4.33 -17.31
C GLU A 189 0.82 3.76 -17.22
N SER A 190 0.28 3.58 -16.02
CA SER A 190 -1.11 3.13 -15.84
C SER A 190 -2.10 4.12 -16.45
N LEU A 191 -1.90 5.44 -16.26
CA LEU A 191 -2.70 6.48 -16.91
C LEU A 191 -2.60 6.42 -18.45
N ARG A 192 -1.39 6.20 -18.98
CA ARG A 192 -1.17 6.03 -20.42
C ARG A 192 -1.95 4.83 -20.97
N LEU A 193 -1.94 3.69 -20.27
CA LEU A 193 -2.66 2.48 -20.67
C LEU A 193 -4.18 2.66 -20.55
N ALA A 194 -4.68 3.29 -19.48
CA ALA A 194 -6.09 3.58 -19.30
C ALA A 194 -6.62 4.51 -20.40
N GLY A 195 -5.87 5.56 -20.77
CA GLY A 195 -6.22 6.47 -21.87
C GLY A 195 -6.33 5.78 -23.24
N GLN A 196 -5.64 4.65 -23.43
CA GLN A 196 -5.76 3.83 -24.65
C GLN A 196 -7.01 2.95 -24.66
N ARG A 197 -7.59 2.65 -23.49
CA ARG A 197 -8.70 1.68 -23.34
C ARG A 197 -10.10 2.30 -23.43
N LEU A 198 -10.25 3.64 -23.38
CA LEU A 198 -11.55 4.34 -23.33
C LEU A 198 -12.50 3.78 -22.24
N GLU A 199 -11.95 3.32 -21.11
CA GLU A 199 -12.74 2.70 -20.05
C GLU A 199 -13.32 3.74 -19.07
N ALA A 200 -14.56 3.52 -18.65
CA ALA A 200 -15.13 4.24 -17.51
C ALA A 200 -14.34 3.87 -16.24
N ALA A 201 -14.17 4.84 -15.34
CA ALA A 201 -13.46 4.61 -14.08
C ALA A 201 -14.13 3.48 -13.28
N SER A 202 -13.37 2.44 -12.94
CA SER A 202 -13.86 1.34 -12.11
C SER A 202 -14.19 1.82 -10.70
N ALA A 203 -15.01 1.05 -9.97
CA ALA A 203 -15.33 1.33 -8.57
C ALA A 203 -14.07 1.45 -7.69
N ASP A 204 -13.04 0.63 -7.97
CA ASP A 204 -11.75 0.71 -7.30
C ASP A 204 -11.03 2.04 -7.56
N VAL A 205 -10.97 2.50 -8.81
CA VAL A 205 -10.35 3.80 -9.15
C VAL A 205 -11.06 4.95 -8.43
N VAL A 206 -12.40 4.92 -8.38
CA VAL A 206 -13.18 5.91 -7.65
C VAL A 206 -12.88 5.86 -6.15
N ARG A 207 -12.78 4.65 -5.56
CA ARG A 207 -12.42 4.47 -4.15
C ARG A 207 -11.03 5.01 -3.85
N GLU A 208 -10.01 4.65 -4.64
CA GLU A 208 -8.64 5.13 -4.43
C GLU A 208 -8.55 6.65 -4.59
N SER A 209 -9.26 7.26 -5.54
CA SER A 209 -9.34 8.72 -5.68
C SER A 209 -9.90 9.40 -4.42
N ARG A 210 -10.95 8.82 -3.80
CA ARG A 210 -11.51 9.32 -2.53
C ARG A 210 -10.53 9.16 -1.37
N ARG A 211 -9.82 8.03 -1.29
CA ARG A 211 -8.75 7.81 -0.29
C ARG A 211 -7.67 8.86 -0.38
N GLU A 212 -7.11 9.05 -1.57
CA GLU A 212 -6.06 10.04 -1.79
C GLU A 212 -6.55 11.48 -1.53
N ALA A 213 -7.80 11.81 -1.88
CA ALA A 213 -8.39 13.12 -1.60
C ALA A 213 -8.47 13.40 -0.09
N PHE A 214 -8.90 12.41 0.70
CA PHE A 214 -8.97 12.54 2.15
C PHE A 214 -7.57 12.65 2.79
N MET A 215 -6.59 11.87 2.32
CA MET A 215 -5.20 11.97 2.76
C MET A 215 -4.63 13.36 2.50
N ARG A 216 -4.81 13.89 1.28
CA ARG A 216 -4.37 15.26 0.94
C ARG A 216 -5.06 16.32 1.79
N GLN A 217 -6.37 16.19 2.05
CA GLN A 217 -7.07 17.11 2.94
C GLN A 217 -6.46 17.09 4.35
N THR A 218 -6.19 15.91 4.90
CA THR A 218 -5.60 15.74 6.24
C THR A 218 -4.19 16.33 6.33
N ILE A 219 -3.38 16.22 5.27
CA ILE A 219 -2.06 16.86 5.18
C ILE A 219 -2.20 18.39 5.19
N ARG A 220 -3.12 18.95 4.38
CA ARG A 220 -3.37 20.40 4.34
C ARG A 220 -3.88 20.93 5.67
N GLU A 221 -4.72 20.18 6.37
CA GLU A 221 -5.19 20.53 7.72
C GLU A 221 -4.03 20.56 8.73
N ALA A 222 -3.10 19.62 8.65
CA ALA A 222 -1.91 19.64 9.51
C ALA A 222 -1.00 20.84 9.19
N ILE A 223 -0.86 21.21 7.92
CA ILE A 223 -0.15 22.45 7.51
C ILE A 223 -0.85 23.68 8.10
N ALA A 224 -2.18 23.77 7.96
CA ALA A 224 -2.97 24.89 8.45
C ALA A 224 -2.94 25.00 9.99
N ALA A 225 -2.81 23.87 10.70
CA ALA A 225 -2.62 23.82 12.14
C ALA A 225 -1.23 24.31 12.62
N GLY A 226 -0.34 24.69 11.69
CA GLY A 226 0.94 25.32 12.00
C GLY A 226 2.12 24.36 12.16
N HIS A 227 1.93 23.05 11.94
CA HIS A 227 3.03 22.09 11.88
C HIS A 227 4.04 22.52 10.80
N GLN A 228 5.33 22.33 11.06
CA GLN A 228 6.43 22.75 10.20
C GLN A 228 7.20 21.59 9.58
N ASN A 229 7.11 20.39 10.16
CA ASN A 229 7.86 19.22 9.72
C ASN A 229 6.99 17.95 9.84
N ILE A 230 6.18 17.68 8.82
CA ILE A 230 5.23 16.56 8.82
C ILE A 230 5.88 15.34 8.20
N ALA A 231 5.76 14.19 8.89
CA ALA A 231 6.02 12.88 8.30
C ALA A 231 4.71 12.21 7.89
N VAL A 232 4.62 11.75 6.65
CA VAL A 232 3.48 11.01 6.08
C VAL A 232 3.93 9.59 5.81
N VAL A 233 3.26 8.58 6.37
CA VAL A 233 3.54 7.16 6.16
C VAL A 233 2.36 6.53 5.47
N CYS A 234 2.55 6.05 4.24
CA CYS A 234 1.49 5.48 3.42
C CYS A 234 2.03 4.33 2.55
N GLY A 235 1.13 3.49 2.04
CA GLY A 235 1.39 2.55 0.97
C GLY A 235 2.10 3.26 -0.19
N ALA A 236 3.12 2.61 -0.72
CA ALA A 236 4.01 3.21 -1.73
C ALA A 236 3.27 3.73 -2.97
N TRP A 237 2.16 3.09 -3.36
CA TRP A 237 1.32 3.50 -4.49
C TRP A 237 0.70 4.89 -4.33
N HIS A 238 0.34 5.27 -3.10
CA HIS A 238 -0.31 6.54 -2.77
C HIS A 238 0.68 7.70 -2.71
N ALA A 239 1.94 7.41 -2.37
CA ALA A 239 2.94 8.43 -2.06
C ALA A 239 3.07 9.57 -3.10
N PRO A 240 3.13 9.31 -4.42
CA PRO A 240 3.20 10.37 -5.43
C PRO A 240 2.02 11.34 -5.42
N MET A 241 0.84 10.88 -4.98
CA MET A 241 -0.39 11.67 -4.97
C MET A 241 -0.59 12.50 -3.71
N LEU A 242 0.35 12.41 -2.75
CA LEU A 242 0.29 13.13 -1.48
C LEU A 242 1.23 14.33 -1.43
N GLU A 243 1.95 14.63 -2.51
CA GLU A 243 2.79 15.82 -2.64
C GLU A 243 1.92 17.07 -2.84
N VAL A 244 1.24 17.51 -1.78
CA VAL A 244 0.21 18.58 -1.81
C VAL A 244 0.70 19.96 -2.28
N THR A 245 2.01 20.16 -2.38
CA THR A 245 2.65 21.37 -2.91
C THR A 245 2.92 21.28 -4.42
N SER A 246 2.81 20.11 -5.02
CA SER A 246 2.98 19.92 -6.47
C SER A 246 1.74 20.38 -7.23
N ALA A 247 1.95 20.96 -8.41
CA ALA A 247 0.88 21.26 -9.35
C ALA A 247 0.30 20.01 -10.04
N SER A 248 0.95 18.84 -9.89
CA SER A 248 0.53 17.58 -10.50
C SER A 248 -0.54 16.82 -9.72
N VAL A 249 -0.93 17.30 -8.52
CA VAL A 249 -1.97 16.68 -7.70
C VAL A 249 -3.24 17.54 -7.65
N PRO A 250 -4.41 16.95 -7.40
CA PRO A 250 -5.67 17.70 -7.29
C PRO A 250 -5.63 18.82 -6.25
N SER A 251 -6.33 19.92 -6.53
CA SER A 251 -6.43 21.05 -5.61
C SER A 251 -7.31 20.72 -4.40
N ALA A 252 -7.27 21.56 -3.36
CA ALA A 252 -8.17 21.41 -2.20
C ALA A 252 -9.65 21.48 -2.60
N LYS A 253 -9.99 22.22 -3.66
CA LYS A 253 -11.35 22.31 -4.21
C LYS A 253 -11.77 21.01 -4.89
N ASP A 254 -10.87 20.39 -5.64
CA ASP A 254 -11.13 19.13 -6.34
C ASP A 254 -11.30 17.98 -5.35
N ASP A 255 -10.46 17.95 -4.31
CA ASP A 255 -10.57 16.98 -3.22
C ASP A 255 -11.91 17.12 -2.48
N ALA A 256 -12.30 18.36 -2.14
CA ALA A 256 -13.59 18.63 -1.51
C ALA A 256 -14.78 18.21 -2.40
N SER A 257 -14.66 18.36 -3.73
CA SER A 257 -15.66 17.88 -4.67
C SER A 257 -15.72 16.35 -4.73
N THR A 258 -14.57 15.69 -4.71
CA THR A 258 -14.44 14.22 -4.74
C THR A 258 -15.09 13.56 -3.52
N LEU A 259 -15.02 14.23 -2.37
CA LEU A 259 -15.55 13.77 -1.09
C LEU A 259 -16.99 14.25 -0.79
N LYS A 260 -17.58 15.04 -1.69
CA LYS A 260 -18.89 15.63 -1.45
C LYS A 260 -20.00 14.58 -1.57
N GLY A 261 -20.94 14.60 -0.64
CA GLY A 261 -22.17 13.79 -0.70
C GLY A 261 -21.95 12.31 -0.40
N LEU A 262 -20.85 11.94 0.26
CA LEU A 262 -20.64 10.57 0.72
C LEU A 262 -21.54 10.26 1.92
N ASP A 263 -22.31 9.18 1.81
CA ASP A 263 -23.10 8.64 2.92
C ASP A 263 -22.22 8.20 4.08
N LYS A 264 -22.80 8.17 5.28
CA LYS A 264 -22.08 7.84 6.51
C LYS A 264 -22.83 6.78 7.32
N ALA A 265 -22.15 5.69 7.62
CA ALA A 265 -22.54 4.74 8.65
C ALA A 265 -21.96 5.13 10.02
N LYS A 266 -22.61 4.71 11.10
CA LYS A 266 -22.06 4.82 12.44
C LYS A 266 -21.07 3.68 12.66
N VAL A 267 -19.79 3.97 12.87
CA VAL A 267 -18.75 2.96 13.09
C VAL A 267 -18.11 3.06 14.47
N THR A 268 -17.60 1.94 14.95
CA THR A 268 -16.81 1.85 16.19
C THR A 268 -15.46 1.20 15.88
N ALA A 269 -14.40 1.67 16.53
CA ALA A 269 -13.04 1.17 16.35
C ALA A 269 -12.48 0.62 17.67
N THR A 270 -11.74 -0.48 17.62
CA THR A 270 -11.04 -1.07 18.77
C THR A 270 -9.81 -1.87 18.35
N TRP A 271 -8.92 -2.17 19.31
CA TRP A 271 -7.84 -3.14 19.11
C TRP A 271 -8.29 -4.54 19.47
N VAL A 272 -7.88 -5.53 18.67
CA VAL A 272 -8.10 -6.94 18.94
C VAL A 272 -6.79 -7.72 18.85
N PRO A 273 -6.62 -8.81 19.64
CA PRO A 273 -5.52 -9.74 19.43
C PRO A 273 -5.53 -10.29 18.00
N TRP A 274 -4.34 -10.48 17.42
CA TRP A 274 -4.21 -11.05 16.09
C TRP A 274 -3.17 -12.17 16.08
N SER A 275 -3.11 -12.93 14.99
CA SER A 275 -2.13 -13.99 14.85
C SER A 275 -1.34 -13.85 13.56
N HIS A 276 -0.10 -14.35 13.56
CA HIS A 276 0.73 -14.40 12.36
C HIS A 276 0.09 -15.23 11.24
N GLY A 277 -0.75 -16.22 11.58
CA GLY A 277 -1.50 -17.01 10.58
C GLY A 277 -2.57 -16.18 9.86
N LEU A 278 -3.16 -15.20 10.55
CA LEU A 278 -4.16 -14.30 9.98
C LEU A 278 -3.55 -13.09 9.24
N LEU A 279 -2.27 -12.75 9.49
CA LEU A 279 -1.55 -11.74 8.69
C LEU A 279 -1.45 -12.10 7.20
N ALA A 280 -1.54 -13.39 6.87
CA ALA A 280 -1.46 -13.89 5.50
C ALA A 280 -2.83 -13.96 4.80
N ARG A 281 -3.94 -13.59 5.46
CA ARG A 281 -5.28 -13.53 4.86
C ARG A 281 -5.55 -12.10 4.40
N SER A 282 -6.04 -11.92 3.17
CA SER A 282 -6.52 -10.63 2.69
C SER A 282 -7.80 -10.25 3.43
N SER A 283 -7.77 -9.17 4.21
CA SER A 283 -8.92 -8.70 4.99
C SER A 283 -9.27 -7.23 4.69
N GLY A 284 -9.40 -6.89 3.40
CA GLY A 284 -9.76 -5.53 2.95
C GLY A 284 -8.63 -4.50 3.04
N TYR A 285 -7.67 -4.69 3.95
CA TYR A 285 -6.33 -4.11 3.87
C TYR A 285 -5.47 -5.02 2.99
N GLY A 286 -5.07 -4.56 1.81
CA GLY A 286 -4.28 -5.31 0.84
C GLY A 286 -2.87 -5.63 1.38
N ALA A 287 -2.78 -6.57 2.31
CA ALA A 287 -1.52 -7.15 2.73
C ALA A 287 -1.09 -8.14 1.65
N ALA A 288 -0.22 -7.68 0.74
CA ALA A 288 0.53 -8.53 -0.17
C ALA A 288 1.40 -9.51 0.64
N PHE A 289 0.85 -10.64 1.10
CA PHE A 289 1.60 -11.64 1.84
C PHE A 289 1.17 -13.04 1.41
N THR A 290 1.88 -13.63 0.45
CA THR A 290 1.79 -15.07 0.15
C THR A 290 2.84 -15.85 0.95
N PHE A 291 2.49 -17.07 1.35
CA PHE A 291 2.96 -17.86 2.50
C PHE A 291 4.47 -18.26 2.57
N ALA A 292 5.35 -17.73 1.72
CA ALA A 292 6.67 -18.31 1.45
C ALA A 292 7.86 -17.82 2.30
N THR A 293 7.66 -17.07 3.39
CA THR A 293 8.79 -16.41 4.13
C THR A 293 8.81 -16.62 5.64
N ARG A 294 8.31 -17.75 6.17
CA ARG A 294 8.37 -18.07 7.61
C ARG A 294 9.78 -18.10 8.23
N GLY A 295 10.82 -18.46 7.46
CA GLY A 295 12.19 -18.63 7.99
C GLY A 295 13.10 -17.40 7.93
N LEU A 296 12.76 -16.40 7.10
CA LEU A 296 13.72 -15.36 6.71
C LEU A 296 13.66 -14.10 7.60
N CYS A 297 12.46 -13.69 8.03
CA CYS A 297 12.24 -12.43 8.74
C CYS A 297 12.88 -12.40 10.14
N ARG A 298 12.96 -13.55 10.83
CA ARG A 298 13.63 -13.65 12.15
C ARG A 298 15.15 -13.50 12.04
N THR A 299 15.74 -13.98 10.94
CA THR A 299 17.19 -14.03 10.70
C THR A 299 17.75 -12.69 10.21
N LEU A 300 16.93 -11.85 9.55
CA LEU A 300 17.34 -10.50 9.12
C LEU A 300 17.38 -9.49 10.28
N ARG A 301 16.73 -9.76 11.41
CA ARG A 301 16.82 -8.95 12.63
C ARG A 301 18.12 -9.18 13.40
N SER A 302 18.77 -10.33 13.24
CA SER A 302 19.99 -10.71 13.98
C SER A 302 21.31 -10.28 13.32
N GLY A 303 21.26 -9.44 12.28
CA GLY A 303 22.44 -8.70 11.78
C GLY A 303 23.55 -9.52 11.09
N ARG A 304 23.34 -10.80 10.76
CA ARG A 304 24.34 -11.61 10.02
C ARG A 304 23.85 -11.95 8.62
N ARG A 305 24.45 -11.35 7.59
CA ARG A 305 24.45 -11.85 6.20
C ARG A 305 25.73 -11.51 5.41
N PRO A 306 26.05 -12.29 4.36
CA PRO A 306 27.30 -12.20 3.59
C PRO A 306 27.26 -11.04 2.59
N ARG A 307 28.44 -10.49 2.29
CA ARG A 307 28.64 -9.37 1.35
C ARG A 307 28.45 -9.83 -0.09
N LEU A 308 27.51 -9.22 -0.82
CA LEU A 308 27.47 -9.24 -2.28
C LEU A 308 27.32 -7.80 -2.81
N HIS A 309 28.18 -7.47 -3.77
CA HIS A 309 28.50 -6.10 -4.19
C HIS A 309 27.37 -5.40 -4.95
N ARG A 310 27.35 -4.07 -4.79
CA ARG A 310 26.32 -3.12 -5.19
C ARG A 310 26.47 -2.63 -6.65
N ARG A 311 25.33 -2.09 -7.15
CA ARG A 311 25.22 -0.89 -8.01
C ARG A 311 25.14 -1.13 -9.53
N TRP A 312 23.98 -1.55 -10.07
CA TRP A 312 23.70 -1.42 -11.53
C TRP A 312 22.21 -1.36 -11.99
N LEU A 313 21.19 -1.44 -11.12
CA LEU A 313 19.80 -1.64 -11.60
C LEU A 313 18.92 -0.38 -11.77
N PHE A 314 19.18 0.72 -11.06
CA PHE A 314 18.27 1.90 -11.07
C PHE A 314 18.21 2.62 -12.43
N CYS A 315 19.29 2.58 -13.23
CA CYS A 315 19.37 3.30 -14.51
C CYS A 315 18.66 2.62 -15.69
N ARG A 316 18.24 1.34 -15.57
CA ARG A 316 17.66 0.59 -16.69
C ARG A 316 16.14 0.77 -16.77
N VAL A 317 15.46 0.84 -15.63
CA VAL A 317 14.00 1.06 -15.56
C VAL A 317 13.62 2.44 -16.10
N ALA A 318 14.40 3.49 -15.78
CA ALA A 318 14.16 4.85 -16.30
C ALA A 318 14.43 5.02 -17.81
N ARG A 319 15.23 4.14 -18.44
CA ARG A 319 15.55 4.21 -19.87
C ARG A 319 14.59 3.43 -20.78
N CYS A 320 13.85 2.47 -20.23
CA CYS A 320 12.87 1.72 -21.02
C CYS A 320 11.70 2.61 -21.50
N SER A 321 11.43 3.75 -20.86
CA SER A 321 10.42 4.72 -21.29
C SER A 321 10.84 5.65 -22.44
N LEU A 322 12.05 5.52 -23.01
CA LEU A 322 12.56 6.47 -24.02
C LEU A 322 13.06 5.86 -25.33
N SER A 323 12.99 4.55 -25.57
CA SER A 323 13.60 3.97 -26.79
C SER A 323 13.00 2.68 -27.32
N SER A 324 11.70 2.44 -27.19
CA SER A 324 11.09 1.26 -27.85
C SER A 324 9.60 1.45 -28.11
N PHE A 325 9.21 2.36 -29.01
CA PHE A 325 7.99 2.27 -29.84
C PHE A 325 7.87 3.51 -30.76
N THR A 326 8.89 3.78 -31.58
CA THR A 326 8.75 4.68 -32.74
C THR A 326 8.82 3.83 -34.01
N GLY A 327 7.73 3.88 -34.77
CA GLY A 327 7.41 2.92 -35.81
C GLY A 327 8.38 2.82 -36.98
N ARG A 328 8.41 1.64 -37.59
CA ARG A 328 8.72 1.46 -39.00
C ARG A 328 7.69 0.53 -39.61
N HIS A 329 6.72 1.11 -40.31
CA HIS A 329 6.04 0.43 -41.40
C HIS A 329 6.28 1.17 -42.71
N HIS A 330 6.45 0.36 -43.75
CA HIS A 330 6.56 0.64 -45.19
C HIS A 330 7.88 1.21 -45.73
N ARG A 331 8.62 0.36 -46.47
CA ARG A 331 8.45 0.25 -47.93
C ARG A 331 8.94 -1.10 -48.46
N ARG A 332 8.10 -1.72 -49.29
CA ARG A 332 8.44 -2.80 -50.21
C ARG A 332 9.38 -2.25 -51.29
N THR A 333 10.43 -2.98 -51.62
CA THR A 333 10.96 -3.09 -53.00
C THR A 333 11.80 -4.36 -53.08
N ALA A 334 11.38 -5.24 -53.99
CA ALA A 334 12.13 -6.39 -54.46
C ALA A 334 13.43 -5.94 -55.15
N LEU A 335 14.46 -6.79 -55.15
CA LEU A 335 15.32 -7.10 -56.31
C LEU A 335 16.42 -8.12 -55.93
N CYS A 336 16.28 -9.31 -56.53
CA CYS A 336 17.29 -10.21 -57.11
C CYS A 336 18.64 -10.51 -56.39
N CYS A 337 18.82 -11.79 -56.05
CA CYS A 337 20.08 -12.57 -56.19
C CYS A 337 20.69 -12.40 -57.61
N PRO A 338 22.01 -12.60 -57.85
CA PRO A 338 22.75 -13.83 -57.53
C PRO A 338 24.24 -13.57 -57.15
N SER A 339 25.16 -14.50 -56.84
CA SER A 339 25.27 -15.96 -56.93
C SER A 339 26.09 -16.48 -55.75
#